data_AF-A0A0C3S0Z4-F1
#
_entry.id   AF-A0A0C3S0Z4-F1
#
_cell.length_a   1.000
_cell.length_b   1.000
_cell.length_c   1.000
_cell.angle_alpha   90.00
_cell.angle_beta   90.00
_cell.angle_gamma   90.00
#
_symmetry.space_group_name_H-M   'P 1'
#
loop_
_entity.id
_entity.type
_entity.pdbx_description
1 polymer ?
#
loop_
_entity_poly.entity_id
_entity_poly.type
_entity_poly.pdbx_seq_one_letter_code
_entity_poly.pdbx_strand_id
1 'polypeptide(L)'
;MSHPTDRPRTPIMKRLFRDVLKPTLALGKRTREAENAPPTPQKPTPHCVALQNDDEDEGAVVITTLHAVPFCCHADLLAMGRAELAAAAHALNAALPAALHIDARAPDAAIRHAIERLVGISTTGGRKRARSLYDVSADA
;
A
#
# COMPACT_ATOMS: atom_id res chain seq x y z
N MET A 1 3.53 -60.60 10.52
CA MET A 1 4.46 -59.89 11.43
C MET A 1 5.39 -59.04 10.57
N SER A 2 5.16 -57.72 10.52
CA SER A 2 6.11 -56.66 10.11
C SER A 2 5.39 -55.30 10.15
N HIS A 3 6.12 -54.25 10.52
CA HIS A 3 5.68 -53.04 11.23
C HIS A 3 4.87 -51.97 10.44
N PRO A 4 4.10 -51.12 11.14
CA PRO A 4 3.55 -49.87 10.62
C PRO A 4 4.60 -48.74 10.63
N THR A 5 4.74 -47.99 9.54
CA THR A 5 5.52 -46.73 9.51
C THR A 5 4.59 -45.52 9.54
N ASP A 6 4.53 -44.94 10.72
CA ASP A 6 3.91 -43.67 11.09
C ASP A 6 4.68 -42.48 10.46
N ARG A 7 3.97 -41.44 10.02
CA ARG A 7 4.59 -40.23 9.46
C ARG A 7 4.79 -39.21 10.60
N PRO A 8 5.98 -38.59 10.74
CA PRO A 8 6.20 -37.61 11.80
C PRO A 8 5.39 -36.34 11.53
N ARG A 9 4.37 -36.10 12.37
CA ARG A 9 3.75 -34.80 12.57
C ARG A 9 4.73 -33.90 13.34
N THR A 10 5.34 -32.95 12.66
CA THR A 10 6.14 -31.92 13.33
C THR A 10 5.22 -30.96 14.10
N PRO A 11 5.51 -30.66 15.38
CA PRO A 11 4.75 -29.68 16.14
C PRO A 11 5.12 -28.25 15.72
N ILE A 12 4.10 -27.43 15.45
CA ILE A 12 4.20 -25.98 15.31
C ILE A 12 4.63 -25.40 16.66
N MET A 13 5.92 -25.08 16.79
CA MET A 13 6.44 -24.21 17.84
C MET A 13 6.74 -22.83 17.24
N LYS A 14 5.86 -21.85 17.48
CA LYS A 14 6.27 -20.44 17.54
C LYS A 14 5.66 -19.78 18.77
N ARG A 15 6.41 -19.92 19.85
CA ARG A 15 6.29 -19.19 21.12
C ARG A 15 6.46 -17.69 20.88
N LEU A 16 5.56 -16.93 21.49
CA LEU A 16 5.82 -15.74 22.34
C LEU A 16 6.81 -14.69 21.80
N PHE A 17 6.28 -13.62 21.19
CA PHE A 17 6.87 -12.28 21.32
C PHE A 17 6.20 -11.58 22.50
N ARG A 18 6.61 -11.96 23.71
CA ARG A 18 6.57 -11.11 24.90
C ARG A 18 7.98 -10.54 25.07
N ASP A 19 8.03 -9.23 25.36
CA ASP A 19 9.14 -8.52 25.99
C ASP A 19 10.31 -8.02 25.11
N VAL A 20 10.08 -6.98 24.31
CA VAL A 20 11.08 -5.91 24.10
C VAL A 20 10.37 -4.55 23.99
N LEU A 21 9.91 -4.03 25.13
CA LEU A 21 9.71 -2.59 25.37
C LEU A 21 9.64 -2.41 26.91
N LYS A 22 10.80 -2.41 27.55
CA LYS A 22 10.97 -1.81 28.87
C LYS A 22 11.44 -0.37 28.68
N PRO A 23 10.57 0.64 28.75
CA PRO A 23 10.98 1.91 29.30
C PRO A 23 10.98 1.78 30.82
N THR A 24 12.17 1.88 31.42
CA THR A 24 12.34 2.12 32.85
C THR A 24 11.58 3.41 33.18
N LEU A 25 10.38 3.27 33.72
CA LEU A 25 9.66 4.37 34.38
C LEU A 25 10.43 4.71 35.65
N ALA A 26 11.36 5.66 35.54
CA ALA A 26 11.80 6.43 36.68
C ALA A 26 10.57 7.14 37.26
N LEU A 27 10.23 6.77 38.48
CA LEU A 27 9.12 7.27 39.30
C LEU A 27 9.38 8.75 39.65
N GLY A 28 9.16 9.64 38.70
CA GLY A 28 9.11 11.08 38.92
C GLY A 28 7.71 11.46 39.38
N LYS A 29 7.58 11.84 40.65
CA LYS A 29 6.37 12.46 41.22
C LYS A 29 6.07 13.76 40.46
N ARG A 30 5.19 13.73 39.47
CA ARG A 30 4.55 14.94 38.94
C ARG A 30 3.21 15.09 39.62
N THR A 31 3.17 16.08 40.49
CA THR A 31 1.98 16.67 41.09
C THR A 31 0.86 16.75 40.06
N ARG A 32 -0.25 16.10 40.37
CA ARG A 32 -1.53 16.26 39.67
C ARG A 32 -2.05 17.66 40.00
N GLU A 33 -1.59 18.65 39.28
CA GLU A 33 -2.29 19.93 39.19
C GLU A 33 -3.32 19.82 38.08
N ALA A 34 -4.54 20.20 38.44
CA ALA A 34 -5.70 20.18 37.60
C ALA A 34 -5.52 21.16 36.43
N GLU A 35 -5.68 20.68 35.20
CA GLU A 35 -6.00 21.56 34.08
C GLU A 35 -7.28 21.07 33.42
N ASN A 36 -8.36 21.75 33.80
CA ASN A 36 -9.69 21.69 33.24
C ASN A 36 -9.68 22.42 31.87
N ALA A 37 -8.74 22.04 30.98
CA ALA A 37 -8.64 22.62 29.65
C ALA A 37 -9.71 22.01 28.75
N PRO A 38 -10.53 22.81 28.05
CA PRO A 38 -11.45 22.29 27.05
C PRO A 38 -10.66 21.51 25.98
N PRO A 39 -11.18 20.38 25.47
CA PRO A 39 -10.53 19.65 24.39
C PRO A 39 -10.34 20.63 23.22
N THR A 40 -9.08 20.93 22.90
CA THR A 40 -8.74 21.74 21.73
C THR A 40 -9.34 21.04 20.50
N PRO A 41 -10.00 21.77 19.57
CA PRO A 41 -10.50 21.17 18.34
C PRO A 41 -9.31 20.61 17.56
N GLN A 42 -9.12 19.29 17.61
CA GLN A 42 -8.13 18.62 16.79
C GLN A 42 -8.60 18.79 15.34
N LYS A 43 -7.90 19.62 14.57
CA LYS A 43 -8.14 19.71 13.13
C LYS A 43 -8.00 18.29 12.56
N PRO A 44 -8.97 17.80 11.76
CA PRO A 44 -8.84 16.51 11.09
C PRO A 44 -7.50 16.49 10.36
N THR A 45 -6.67 15.51 10.69
CA THR A 45 -5.44 15.29 9.92
C THR A 45 -5.87 14.80 8.53
N PRO A 46 -5.30 15.36 7.45
CA PRO A 46 -5.65 14.93 6.10
C PRO A 46 -5.33 13.44 5.97
N HIS A 47 -6.26 12.67 5.41
CA HIS A 47 -6.08 11.26 5.16
C HIS A 47 -4.98 11.07 4.11
N CYS A 48 -3.77 10.71 4.54
CA CYS A 48 -2.69 10.38 3.64
C CYS A 48 -2.91 8.97 3.06
N VAL A 49 -2.78 8.84 1.75
CA VAL A 49 -2.78 7.56 1.05
C VAL A 49 -1.35 7.23 0.63
N ALA A 50 -0.94 5.97 0.72
CA ALA A 50 0.34 5.54 0.18
C ALA A 50 0.10 4.60 -1.00
N LEU A 51 0.72 4.91 -2.14
CA LEU A 51 0.80 4.03 -3.31
C LEU A 51 2.06 3.18 -3.19
N GLN A 52 1.91 1.87 -3.31
CA GLN A 52 3.02 0.94 -3.41
C GLN A 52 3.10 0.44 -4.85
N ASN A 53 4.22 0.73 -5.52
CA ASN A 53 4.52 0.21 -6.85
C ASN A 53 5.80 -0.61 -6.77
N ASP A 54 5.84 -1.72 -7.49
CA ASP A 54 7.06 -2.52 -7.65
C ASP A 54 7.85 -1.97 -8.85
N ASP A 55 9.13 -1.71 -8.64
CA ASP A 55 10.10 -1.41 -9.69
C ASP A 55 10.85 -2.70 -10.03
N GLU A 56 10.43 -3.35 -11.12
CA GLU A 56 11.01 -4.63 -11.54
C GLU A 56 12.45 -4.49 -12.06
N ASP A 57 12.80 -3.31 -12.59
CA ASP A 57 14.12 -3.06 -13.16
C ASP A 57 15.19 -2.94 -12.06
N GLU A 58 14.83 -2.27 -10.95
CA GLU A 58 15.71 -2.09 -9.80
C GLU A 58 15.49 -3.13 -8.68
N GLY A 59 14.48 -4.00 -8.84
CA GLY A 59 14.06 -4.95 -7.81
C GLY A 59 13.63 -4.25 -6.52
N ALA A 60 13.03 -3.05 -6.64
CA ALA A 60 12.72 -2.15 -5.53
C ALA A 60 11.21 -1.99 -5.33
N VAL A 61 10.82 -1.50 -4.16
CA VAL A 61 9.44 -1.10 -3.87
C VAL A 61 9.40 0.41 -3.70
N VAL A 62 8.67 1.08 -4.59
CA VAL A 62 8.45 2.52 -4.54
C VAL A 62 7.19 2.81 -3.73
N ILE A 63 7.37 3.44 -2.58
CA ILE A 63 6.27 3.96 -1.75
C ILE A 63 6.12 5.45 -2.00
N THR A 64 5.00 5.85 -2.61
CA THR A 64 4.65 7.26 -2.83
C THR A 64 3.52 7.66 -1.89
N THR A 65 3.75 8.65 -1.03
CA THR A 65 2.71 9.21 -0.17
C THR A 65 1.99 10.35 -0.87
N LEU A 66 0.66 10.30 -0.86
CA LEU A 66 -0.23 11.32 -1.38
C LEU A 66 -1.00 11.97 -0.23
N HIS A 67 -1.01 13.29 -0.19
CA HIS A 67 -1.83 14.05 0.76
C HIS A 67 -3.33 13.90 0.48
N ALA A 68 -3.69 13.76 -0.80
CA ALA A 68 -5.04 13.49 -1.27
C ALA A 68 -4.97 12.82 -2.65
N VAL A 69 -5.92 11.95 -2.95
CA VAL A 69 -6.13 11.39 -4.29
C VAL A 69 -7.09 12.32 -5.05
N PRO A 70 -6.86 12.62 -6.35
CA PRO A 70 -7.66 13.61 -7.08
C PRO A 70 -9.11 13.16 -7.41
N PHE A 71 -9.53 11.99 -6.95
CA PHE A 71 -10.88 11.43 -7.09
C PHE A 71 -11.22 10.61 -5.84
N CYS A 72 -12.50 10.45 -5.55
CA CYS A 72 -12.95 9.75 -4.34
C CYS A 72 -13.21 8.25 -4.55
N CYS A 73 -13.50 7.83 -5.79
CA CYS A 73 -13.81 6.44 -6.12
C CYS A 73 -13.59 6.14 -7.61
N HIS A 74 -13.72 4.87 -8.00
CA HIS A 74 -13.59 4.46 -9.40
C HIS A 74 -14.69 5.06 -10.30
N ALA A 75 -15.93 5.18 -9.81
CA ALA A 75 -17.03 5.77 -10.59
C ALA A 75 -16.78 7.25 -10.95
N ASP A 76 -16.18 7.99 -10.02
CA ASP A 76 -15.75 9.39 -10.21
C ASP A 76 -14.71 9.49 -11.33
N LEU A 77 -13.68 8.64 -11.30
CA LEU A 77 -12.66 8.56 -12.36
C LEU A 77 -13.26 8.24 -13.76
N LEU A 78 -14.27 7.36 -13.82
CA LEU A 78 -14.95 7.04 -15.07
C LEU A 78 -15.79 8.22 -15.61
N ALA A 79 -16.36 9.03 -14.73
CA ALA A 79 -17.16 10.19 -15.09
C ALA A 79 -16.33 11.40 -15.53
N MET A 80 -15.05 11.47 -15.13
CA MET A 80 -14.18 12.61 -15.42
C MET A 80 -14.06 12.93 -16.92
N GLY A 81 -14.20 14.22 -17.24
CA GLY A 81 -13.92 14.75 -18.56
C GLY A 81 -12.42 14.94 -18.81
N ARG A 82 -12.05 15.34 -20.04
CA ARG A 82 -10.66 15.53 -20.46
C ARG A 82 -9.85 16.41 -19.51
N ALA A 83 -10.39 17.57 -19.15
CA ALA A 83 -9.70 18.55 -18.32
C ALA A 83 -9.44 18.02 -16.91
N GLU A 84 -10.41 17.31 -16.34
CA GLU A 84 -10.31 16.69 -15.01
C GLU A 84 -9.31 15.54 -15.00
N LEU A 85 -9.30 14.70 -16.05
CA LEU A 85 -8.31 13.65 -16.22
C LEU A 85 -6.87 14.19 -16.33
N ALA A 86 -6.68 15.27 -17.10
CA ALA A 86 -5.38 15.91 -17.20
C ALA A 86 -4.95 16.52 -15.86
N ALA A 87 -5.87 17.18 -15.14
CA ALA A 87 -5.60 17.72 -13.81
C ALA A 87 -5.23 16.62 -12.80
N ALA A 88 -5.95 15.50 -12.80
CA ALA A 88 -5.65 14.33 -11.98
C ALA A 88 -4.26 13.75 -12.30
N ALA A 89 -3.94 13.58 -13.59
CA ALA A 89 -2.63 13.11 -14.03
C ALA A 89 -1.50 14.06 -13.58
N HIS A 90 -1.68 15.37 -13.70
CA HIS A 90 -0.70 16.35 -13.24
C HIS A 90 -0.53 16.34 -11.71
N ALA A 91 -1.63 16.23 -10.95
CA ALA A 91 -1.59 16.15 -9.50
C ALA A 91 -0.85 14.90 -9.02
N LEU A 92 -1.07 13.76 -9.68
CA LEU A 92 -0.34 12.51 -9.40
C LEU A 92 1.14 12.64 -9.78
N ASN A 93 1.46 13.15 -10.97
CA ASN A 93 2.85 13.32 -11.43
C ASN A 93 3.67 14.26 -10.54
N ALA A 94 3.03 15.20 -9.85
CA ALA A 94 3.71 16.08 -8.89
C ALA A 94 4.28 15.32 -7.67
N ALA A 95 3.71 14.15 -7.34
CA ALA A 95 4.16 13.30 -6.23
C ALA A 95 4.94 12.06 -6.70
N LEU A 96 4.73 11.62 -7.94
CA LEU A 96 5.33 10.40 -8.47
C LEU A 96 6.76 10.61 -8.98
N PRO A 97 7.63 9.60 -8.88
CA PRO A 97 8.90 9.58 -9.61
C PRO A 97 8.64 9.54 -11.12
N ALA A 98 9.61 10.05 -11.90
CA ALA A 98 9.48 10.20 -13.35
C ALA A 98 9.12 8.90 -14.09
N ALA A 99 9.63 7.75 -13.63
CA ALA A 99 9.32 6.44 -14.20
C ALA A 99 7.83 6.07 -14.12
N LEU A 100 7.08 6.64 -13.18
CA LEU A 100 5.66 6.39 -12.97
C LEU A 100 4.76 7.52 -13.50
N HIS A 101 5.33 8.49 -14.23
CA HIS A 101 4.55 9.60 -14.75
C HIS A 101 3.51 9.16 -15.78
N ILE A 102 2.34 9.73 -15.65
CA ILE A 102 1.21 9.55 -16.56
C ILE A 102 1.31 10.60 -17.66
N ASP A 103 1.26 10.19 -18.93
CA ASP A 103 1.18 11.13 -20.04
C ASP A 103 -0.21 11.81 -20.09
N ALA A 104 -0.28 13.03 -19.59
CA ALA A 104 -1.51 13.85 -19.59
C ALA A 104 -1.94 14.30 -21.00
N ARG A 105 -1.13 14.05 -22.05
CA ARG A 105 -1.48 14.33 -23.46
C ARG A 105 -2.07 13.12 -24.17
N ALA A 106 -1.94 11.92 -23.60
CA ALA A 106 -2.53 10.71 -24.15
C ALA A 106 -4.07 10.79 -24.22
N PRO A 107 -4.77 9.99 -25.03
CA PRO A 107 -6.23 9.96 -25.08
C PRO A 107 -6.88 9.64 -23.73
N ASP A 108 -8.13 10.05 -23.51
CA ASP A 108 -8.83 9.94 -22.21
C ASP A 108 -8.84 8.52 -21.66
N ALA A 109 -9.08 7.53 -22.52
CA ALA A 109 -9.07 6.12 -22.13
C ALA A 109 -7.68 5.66 -21.66
N ALA A 110 -6.60 6.17 -22.27
CA ALA A 110 -5.23 5.84 -21.88
C ALA A 110 -4.85 6.49 -20.54
N ILE A 111 -5.28 7.75 -20.30
CA ILE A 111 -5.07 8.41 -19.01
C ILE A 111 -5.82 7.66 -17.91
N ARG A 112 -7.11 7.35 -18.12
CA ARG A 112 -7.90 6.56 -17.15
C ARG A 112 -7.24 5.24 -16.83
N HIS A 113 -6.87 4.47 -17.84
CA HIS A 113 -6.23 3.18 -17.65
C HIS A 113 -4.88 3.28 -16.92
N ALA A 114 -4.09 4.33 -17.19
CA ALA A 114 -2.85 4.57 -16.47
C ALA A 114 -3.11 4.87 -14.98
N ILE A 115 -4.08 5.73 -14.67
CA ILE A 115 -4.50 6.04 -13.30
C ILE A 115 -4.99 4.76 -12.60
N GLU A 116 -5.86 3.97 -13.26
CA GLU A 116 -6.40 2.72 -12.73
C GLU A 116 -5.30 1.74 -12.33
N ARG A 117 -4.28 1.57 -13.20
CA ARG A 117 -3.13 0.70 -12.90
C ARG A 117 -2.32 1.23 -11.72
N LEU A 118 -2.04 2.52 -11.70
CA LEU A 118 -1.24 3.15 -10.66
C LEU A 118 -1.89 3.02 -9.27
N VAL A 119 -3.21 3.18 -9.18
CA VAL A 119 -3.93 3.11 -7.88
C VAL A 119 -4.55 1.74 -7.60
N GLY A 120 -4.36 0.76 -8.49
CA GLY A 120 -4.80 -0.63 -8.29
C GLY A 120 -6.31 -0.87 -8.43
N ILE A 121 -7.06 -0.02 -9.15
CA ILE A 121 -8.52 -0.12 -9.34
C ILE A 121 -8.88 -0.63 -10.74
N SER A 122 -8.48 -1.84 -11.10
CA SER A 122 -8.91 -2.42 -12.39
C SER A 122 -10.27 -3.12 -12.29
N THR A 123 -11.15 -2.86 -13.26
CA THR A 123 -12.43 -3.58 -13.45
C THR A 123 -12.24 -5.04 -13.88
N THR A 124 -11.04 -5.43 -14.32
CA THR A 124 -10.78 -6.78 -14.85
C THR A 124 -10.58 -7.87 -13.78
N GLY A 125 -10.69 -7.51 -12.49
CA GLY A 125 -10.72 -8.46 -11.39
C GLY A 125 -9.33 -8.99 -11.02
N GLY A 126 -9.04 -8.95 -9.71
CA GLY A 126 -7.78 -9.39 -9.11
C GLY A 126 -7.49 -10.87 -9.27
N ARG A 127 -7.14 -11.31 -10.47
CA ARG A 127 -6.34 -12.51 -10.66
C ARG A 127 -4.89 -12.07 -10.62
N LYS A 128 -4.32 -12.02 -9.40
CA LYS A 128 -2.89 -12.26 -9.26
C LYS A 128 -2.63 -13.56 -10.01
N ARG A 129 -2.09 -13.49 -11.22
CA ARG A 129 -1.55 -14.68 -11.87
C ARG A 129 -0.46 -15.12 -10.92
N ALA A 130 -0.73 -16.15 -10.12
CA ALA A 130 0.30 -16.91 -9.46
C ALA A 130 1.22 -17.34 -10.58
N ARG A 131 2.31 -16.60 -10.75
CA ARG A 131 3.34 -16.91 -11.72
C ARG A 131 3.93 -18.20 -11.17
N SER A 132 3.51 -19.32 -11.77
CA SER A 132 3.96 -20.66 -11.43
C SER A 132 5.48 -20.64 -11.49
N LEU A 133 6.10 -20.57 -10.32
CA LEU A 133 7.54 -20.51 -10.16
C LEU A 133 8.06 -21.95 -10.14
N TYR A 134 7.75 -22.68 -11.21
CA TYR A 134 8.35 -23.96 -11.56
C TYR A 134 8.36 -24.06 -13.09
N ASP A 135 9.39 -23.49 -13.70
CA ASP A 135 10.02 -24.13 -14.86
C ASP A 135 11.47 -23.63 -14.94
N VAL A 136 12.25 -24.07 -13.94
CA VAL A 136 13.71 -24.11 -14.03
C VAL A 136 14.09 -25.57 -13.81
N SER A 137 14.72 -26.14 -14.82
CA SER A 137 15.39 -27.45 -14.89
C SER A 137 14.63 -28.56 -15.61
N ALA A 138 14.92 -28.68 -16.91
CA ALA A 138 15.29 -29.95 -17.50
C ALA A 138 16.55 -29.74 -18.35
N ASP A 139 17.70 -29.90 -17.71
CA ASP A 139 19.00 -30.15 -18.33
C ASP A 139 18.99 -31.57 -18.92
N ALA A 140 19.35 -31.70 -20.21
CA ALA A 140 20.07 -32.84 -20.80
C ALA A 140 20.30 -32.60 -22.30
#